data_AF-X1CZ74-F1
#
_entry.id   AF-X1CZ74-F1
#
_cell.length_a   1.000
_cell.length_b   1.000
_cell.length_c   1.000
_cell.angle_alpha   90.00
_cell.angle_beta   90.00
_cell.angle_gamma   90.00
#
_symmetry.space_group_name_H-M   'P 1'
#
loop_
_entity.id
_entity.type
_entity.pdbx_description
1 polymer ?
#
loop_
_entity_poly.entity_id
_entity_poly.type
_entity_poly.pdbx_seq_one_letter_code
_entity_poly.pdbx_strand_id
1 'polypeptide(L)'
;PSQSVYQILLLLYLKCVYCQNYPISQLGNGNKVILLELAKIMLALQKRKCHNINLVTPTHFVPQILKSLKLAVKMGLHIPIVYNTSGYEEVRTLKLLAGIVDIYLPDARYADDEIARKYSSAPGYFEIMKKALKEMHRQVGDLSLNRMGVAHSGLIVRHLVLPEGLSDTRKIMRFIAKEISPHTYISLMAQYF
;
A
#
# COMPACT_ATOMS: atom_id res chain seq x y z
N PRO A 1 -8.54 -22.70 10.40
CA PRO A 1 -9.33 -21.46 10.62
C PRO A 1 -8.96 -20.41 9.58
N SER A 2 -9.84 -20.16 8.61
CA SER A 2 -9.68 -19.11 7.61
C SER A 2 -9.54 -17.76 8.31
N GLN A 3 -8.34 -17.19 8.32
CA GLN A 3 -8.16 -15.82 8.77
C GLN A 3 -8.76 -14.90 7.71
N SER A 4 -9.95 -14.37 7.98
CA SER A 4 -10.54 -13.31 7.16
C SER A 4 -9.57 -12.14 7.13
N VAL A 5 -9.07 -11.80 5.94
CA VAL A 5 -8.21 -10.63 5.73
C VAL A 5 -9.10 -9.40 5.73
N TYR A 6 -9.10 -8.64 6.82
CA TYR A 6 -9.82 -7.37 6.92
C TYR A 6 -8.91 -6.22 6.50
N GLN A 7 -9.42 -5.33 5.65
CA GLN A 7 -8.70 -4.16 5.16
C GLN A 7 -9.61 -2.94 5.24
N ILE A 8 -9.03 -1.77 5.44
CA ILE A 8 -9.72 -0.49 5.34
C ILE A 8 -9.41 0.05 3.95
N LEU A 9 -10.33 -0.17 3.02
CA LEU A 9 -10.22 0.35 1.65
C LEU A 9 -10.79 1.77 1.58
N LEU A 10 -10.00 2.66 1.01
CA LEU A 10 -10.34 4.06 0.78
C LEU A 10 -10.49 4.32 -0.72
N LEU A 11 -10.96 5.52 -1.07
CA LEU A 11 -11.14 5.91 -2.47
C LEU A 11 -9.81 5.86 -3.24
N LEU A 12 -9.91 5.49 -4.52
CA LEU A 12 -8.77 5.45 -5.44
C LEU A 12 -8.72 6.73 -6.26
N TYR A 13 -7.50 7.18 -6.55
CA TYR A 13 -7.26 8.32 -7.43
C TYR A 13 -6.74 7.92 -8.81
N LEU A 14 -6.15 6.74 -8.94
CA LEU A 14 -5.79 6.18 -10.24
C LEU A 14 -7.02 5.60 -10.92
N LYS A 15 -7.14 5.84 -12.22
CA LYS A 15 -8.25 5.37 -13.06
C LYS A 15 -7.82 4.15 -13.88
N CYS A 16 -7.53 3.07 -13.16
CA CYS A 16 -7.03 1.84 -13.79
C CYS A 16 -8.17 1.12 -14.51
N VAL A 17 -7.99 0.79 -15.79
CA VAL A 17 -9.03 0.10 -16.58
C VAL A 17 -9.29 -1.33 -16.11
N TYR A 18 -8.39 -1.92 -15.34
CA TYR A 18 -8.47 -3.27 -14.76
C TYR A 18 -8.77 -3.27 -13.25
N CYS A 19 -9.22 -2.14 -12.69
CA CYS A 19 -9.32 -1.99 -11.23
C CYS A 19 -10.37 -2.93 -10.60
N GLN A 20 -9.90 -3.91 -9.81
CA GLN A 20 -10.78 -4.78 -9.00
C GLN A 20 -11.60 -4.03 -7.95
N ASN A 21 -11.09 -2.89 -7.48
CA ASN A 21 -11.74 -2.04 -6.48
C ASN A 21 -12.61 -0.94 -7.11
N TYR A 22 -12.89 -1.00 -8.42
CA TYR A 22 -13.72 0.00 -9.11
C TYR A 22 -15.08 0.24 -8.43
N PRO A 23 -15.85 -0.81 -8.03
CA PRO A 23 -17.14 -0.59 -7.38
C PRO A 23 -17.03 0.17 -6.05
N ILE A 24 -15.96 -0.05 -5.29
CA ILE A 24 -15.75 0.60 -3.98
C ILE A 24 -15.25 2.02 -4.16
N SER A 25 -14.31 2.22 -5.09
CA SER A 25 -13.62 3.50 -5.28
C SER A 25 -14.35 4.51 -6.13
N GLN A 26 -15.11 4.09 -7.15
CA GLN A 26 -15.73 4.99 -8.13
C GLN A 26 -17.27 4.97 -8.08
N LEU A 27 -17.88 3.87 -7.59
CA LEU A 27 -19.34 3.80 -7.42
C LEU A 27 -19.81 4.18 -6.02
N GLY A 28 -18.89 4.63 -5.14
CA GLY A 28 -19.24 5.13 -3.81
C GLY A 28 -19.68 4.06 -2.81
N ASN A 29 -19.39 2.78 -3.07
CA ASN A 29 -19.73 1.71 -2.15
C ASN A 29 -18.83 1.76 -0.91
N GLY A 30 -19.34 2.29 0.19
CA GLY A 30 -18.63 2.38 1.47
C GLY A 30 -19.40 3.18 2.51
N ASN A 31 -18.84 3.28 3.72
CA ASN A 31 -19.43 4.06 4.80
C ASN A 31 -18.62 5.34 5.04
N LYS A 32 -19.32 6.48 5.13
CA LYS A 32 -18.71 7.71 5.68
C LYS A 32 -18.56 7.54 7.18
N VAL A 33 -17.38 7.82 7.70
CA VAL A 33 -17.07 7.69 9.12
C VAL A 33 -16.37 8.94 9.64
N ILE A 34 -16.62 9.30 10.88
CA ILE A 34 -15.88 10.36 11.58
C ILE A 34 -14.56 9.82 12.15
N LEU A 35 -13.68 10.73 12.58
CA LEU A 35 -12.35 10.36 13.06
C LEU A 35 -12.36 9.33 14.20
N LEU A 36 -13.29 9.50 15.16
CA LEU A 36 -13.44 8.60 16.29
C LEU A 36 -13.95 7.21 15.87
N GLU A 37 -14.84 7.15 14.87
CA GLU A 37 -15.34 5.89 14.34
C GLU A 37 -14.24 5.11 13.62
N LEU A 38 -13.41 5.78 12.83
CA LEU A 38 -12.25 5.15 12.21
C LEU A 38 -11.28 4.57 13.26
N ALA A 39 -11.03 5.30 14.36
CA ALA A 39 -10.23 4.80 15.47
C ALA A 39 -10.85 3.55 16.14
N LYS A 40 -12.17 3.56 16.34
CA LYS A 40 -12.92 2.40 16.87
C LYS A 40 -12.88 1.21 15.91
N ILE A 41 -12.94 1.43 14.60
CA ILE A 41 -12.80 0.39 13.59
C ILE A 41 -11.42 -0.27 13.70
N MET A 42 -10.34 0.51 13.80
CA MET A 42 -8.98 -0.03 13.98
C MET A 42 -8.89 -0.92 15.24
N LEU A 43 -9.43 -0.46 16.37
CA LEU A 43 -9.47 -1.25 17.61
C LEU A 43 -10.34 -2.51 17.48
N ALA A 44 -11.45 -2.44 16.75
CA ALA A 44 -12.30 -3.60 16.50
C ALA A 44 -11.55 -4.67 15.66
N LEU A 45 -10.76 -4.24 14.67
CA LEU A 45 -9.89 -5.14 13.91
C LEU A 45 -8.83 -5.80 14.80
N GLN A 46 -8.20 -5.03 15.70
CA GLN A 46 -7.27 -5.59 16.69
C GLN A 46 -7.96 -6.61 17.62
N LYS A 47 -9.16 -6.31 18.13
CA LYS A 47 -9.95 -7.24 18.97
C LYS A 47 -10.32 -8.54 18.24
N ARG A 48 -10.45 -8.49 16.91
CA ARG A 48 -10.65 -9.67 16.05
C ARG A 48 -9.36 -10.45 15.79
N LYS A 49 -8.25 -10.10 16.46
CA LYS A 49 -6.92 -10.71 16.29
C LYS A 49 -6.34 -10.54 14.89
N CYS A 50 -6.70 -9.45 14.19
CA CYS A 50 -6.00 -9.08 12.97
C CYS A 50 -4.53 -8.79 13.29
N HIS A 51 -3.63 -9.23 12.42
CA HIS A 51 -2.18 -9.02 12.63
C HIS A 51 -1.74 -7.57 12.40
N ASN A 52 -2.54 -6.78 11.67
CA ASN A 52 -2.24 -5.39 11.35
C ASN A 52 -3.50 -4.61 10.97
N ILE A 53 -3.37 -3.30 10.86
CA ILE A 53 -4.32 -2.41 10.21
C ILE A 53 -3.84 -2.14 8.79
N ASN A 54 -4.49 -2.76 7.81
CA ASN A 54 -4.15 -2.57 6.40
C ASN A 54 -4.97 -1.44 5.79
N LEU A 55 -4.32 -0.31 5.53
CA LEU A 55 -4.87 0.87 4.88
C LEU A 55 -4.60 0.77 3.38
N VAL A 56 -5.65 0.62 2.58
CA VAL A 56 -5.53 0.47 1.12
C VAL A 56 -5.84 1.79 0.43
N THR A 57 -4.88 2.25 -0.36
CA THR A 57 -4.83 3.53 -1.07
C THR A 57 -5.17 4.76 -0.22
N PRO A 58 -4.51 4.94 0.93
CA PRO A 58 -4.90 5.93 1.93
C PRO A 58 -4.50 7.38 1.63
N THR A 59 -3.74 7.64 0.56
CA THR A 59 -3.04 8.90 0.30
C THR A 59 -3.89 10.16 0.43
N HIS A 60 -5.12 10.12 -0.07
CA HIS A 60 -6.04 11.27 -0.07
C HIS A 60 -6.57 11.60 1.33
N PHE A 61 -6.45 10.66 2.26
CA PHE A 61 -6.97 10.74 3.62
C PHE A 61 -5.87 10.73 4.68
N VAL A 62 -4.59 10.86 4.30
CA VAL A 62 -3.47 10.84 5.25
C VAL A 62 -3.70 11.77 6.46
N PRO A 63 -4.10 13.04 6.30
CA PRO A 63 -4.35 13.91 7.45
C PRO A 63 -5.42 13.38 8.41
N GLN A 64 -6.51 12.83 7.89
CA GLN A 64 -7.63 12.26 8.65
C GLN A 64 -7.21 10.96 9.34
N ILE A 65 -6.51 10.08 8.62
CA ILE A 65 -5.99 8.81 9.14
C ILE A 65 -5.04 9.07 10.28
N LEU A 66 -4.09 10.00 10.15
CA LEU A 66 -3.14 10.31 11.23
C LEU A 66 -3.84 10.83 12.49
N LYS A 67 -4.89 11.65 12.33
CA LYS A 67 -5.73 12.11 13.47
C LYS A 67 -6.45 10.94 14.13
N SER A 68 -7.06 10.05 13.36
CA SER A 68 -7.73 8.85 13.87
C SER A 68 -6.77 7.86 14.52
N LEU A 69 -5.60 7.65 13.93
CA LEU A 69 -4.58 6.77 14.46
C LEU A 69 -4.07 7.25 15.81
N LYS A 70 -3.84 8.57 15.95
CA LYS A 70 -3.50 9.18 17.25
C LYS A 70 -4.54 8.89 18.32
N LEU A 71 -5.84 8.90 17.98
CA LEU A 71 -6.90 8.51 18.90
C LEU A 71 -6.86 7.01 19.21
N ALA A 72 -6.71 6.17 18.19
CA ALA A 72 -6.68 4.72 18.33
C ALA A 72 -5.52 4.25 19.23
N VAL A 73 -4.33 4.83 19.07
CA VAL A 73 -3.15 4.55 19.91
C VAL A 73 -3.42 4.92 21.37
N LYS A 74 -4.00 6.10 21.64
CA LYS A 74 -4.42 6.50 23.01
C LYS A 74 -5.44 5.55 23.62
N MET A 75 -6.22 4.87 22.79
CA MET A 75 -7.23 3.89 23.18
C MET A 75 -6.71 2.45 23.21
N GLY A 76 -5.40 2.22 23.00
CA GLY A 76 -4.76 0.91 23.12
C GLY A 76 -4.52 0.16 21.80
N LEU A 77 -4.52 0.83 20.64
CA LEU A 77 -4.06 0.23 19.39
C LEU A 77 -2.54 0.00 19.46
N HIS A 78 -2.10 -1.23 19.19
CA HIS A 78 -0.71 -1.66 19.31
C HIS A 78 -0.28 -2.66 18.22
N ILE A 79 -1.13 -2.94 17.23
CA ILE A 79 -0.78 -3.79 16.08
C ILE A 79 -0.22 -2.94 14.92
N PRO A 80 0.67 -3.51 14.07
CA PRO A 80 1.29 -2.81 12.96
C PRO A 80 0.32 -2.12 12.00
N ILE A 81 0.77 -1.04 11.38
CA ILE A 81 0.09 -0.31 10.31
C ILE A 81 0.73 -0.69 8.96
N VAL A 82 -0.09 -1.19 8.04
CA VAL A 82 0.30 -1.46 6.66
C VAL A 82 -0.20 -0.35 5.75
N TYR A 83 0.69 0.25 4.98
CA TYR A 83 0.38 1.23 3.95
C TYR A 83 0.42 0.58 2.57
N ASN A 84 -0.76 0.18 2.09
CA ASN A 84 -0.95 -0.50 0.82
C ASN A 84 -1.33 0.52 -0.25
N THR A 85 -0.50 0.64 -1.30
CA THR A 85 -0.61 1.72 -2.29
C THR A 85 -0.33 1.23 -3.70
N SER A 86 -0.72 2.03 -4.70
CA SER A 86 -0.35 1.87 -6.12
C SER A 86 1.14 2.12 -6.40
N GLY A 87 1.91 2.57 -5.40
CA GLY A 87 3.32 2.95 -5.54
C GLY A 87 3.52 4.32 -6.19
N TYR A 88 2.47 4.98 -6.66
CA TYR A 88 2.53 6.28 -7.32
C TYR A 88 2.37 7.43 -6.31
N GLU A 89 3.29 7.49 -5.35
CA GLU A 89 3.22 8.36 -4.18
C GLU A 89 4.19 9.54 -4.27
N GLU A 90 3.74 10.68 -3.74
CA GLU A 90 4.61 11.83 -3.54
C GLU A 90 5.53 11.61 -2.33
N VAL A 91 6.84 11.79 -2.53
CA VAL A 91 7.85 11.61 -1.46
C VAL A 91 7.56 12.49 -0.25
N ARG A 92 7.06 13.72 -0.47
CA ARG A 92 6.66 14.61 0.63
C ARG A 92 5.57 14.02 1.52
N THR A 93 4.62 13.28 0.94
CA THR A 93 3.56 12.60 1.69
C THR A 93 4.14 11.45 2.49
N LEU A 94 5.00 10.65 1.88
CA LEU A 94 5.68 9.53 2.55
C LEU A 94 6.51 9.99 3.75
N LYS A 95 7.20 11.13 3.66
CA LYS A 95 7.97 11.67 4.78
C LYS A 95 7.11 11.97 6.03
N LEU A 96 5.82 12.28 5.86
CA LEU A 96 4.89 12.48 6.99
C LEU A 96 4.54 11.18 7.71
N LEU A 97 4.81 10.02 7.09
CA LEU A 97 4.48 8.69 7.60
C LEU A 97 5.68 8.01 8.28
N ALA A 98 6.85 8.64 8.26
CA ALA A 98 8.06 8.11 8.88
C ALA A 98 7.87 7.88 10.38
N GLY A 99 8.13 6.65 10.82
CA GLY A 99 7.90 6.21 12.20
C GLY A 99 6.44 5.96 12.56
N ILE A 100 5.52 6.01 11.60
CA ILE A 100 4.09 5.74 11.78
C ILE A 100 3.68 4.46 11.04
N VAL A 101 4.16 4.29 9.81
CA VAL A 101 3.91 3.08 9.02
C VAL A 101 5.00 2.06 9.32
N ASP A 102 4.59 0.86 9.69
CA ASP A 102 5.52 -0.24 9.97
C ASP A 102 5.86 -1.02 8.69
N ILE A 103 4.85 -1.24 7.83
CA ILE A 103 4.98 -2.05 6.62
C ILE A 103 4.46 -1.29 5.41
N TYR A 104 5.29 -1.18 4.38
CA TYR A 104 4.87 -0.67 3.08
C TYR A 104 4.55 -1.83 2.13
N LEU A 105 3.40 -1.72 1.46
CA LEU A 105 2.93 -2.69 0.47
C LEU A 105 2.59 -1.99 -0.86
N PRO A 106 3.55 -1.36 -1.55
CA PRO A 106 3.32 -0.64 -2.79
C PRO A 106 3.23 -1.56 -4.00
N ASP A 107 2.48 -1.14 -5.01
CA ASP A 107 2.50 -1.77 -6.33
C ASP A 107 3.65 -1.26 -7.18
N ALA A 108 4.25 -2.17 -7.95
CA ALA A 108 5.12 -1.88 -9.06
C ALA A 108 4.49 -2.40 -10.35
N ARG A 109 3.78 -1.52 -11.07
CA ARG A 109 2.90 -1.90 -12.19
C ARG A 109 3.53 -1.69 -13.57
N TYR A 110 4.26 -0.60 -13.77
CA TYR A 110 4.77 -0.22 -15.09
C TYR A 110 6.19 0.35 -15.02
N ALA A 111 7.01 0.02 -16.01
CA ALA A 111 8.25 0.75 -16.29
C ALA A 111 8.20 1.61 -17.56
N ASP A 112 7.09 1.55 -18.29
CA ASP A 112 6.81 2.34 -19.47
C ASP A 112 5.72 3.39 -19.17
N ASP A 113 6.00 4.63 -19.56
CA ASP A 113 5.15 5.78 -19.26
C ASP A 113 3.93 5.91 -20.17
N GLU A 114 4.03 5.48 -21.43
CA GLU A 114 2.90 5.44 -22.35
C GLU A 114 1.87 4.41 -21.88
N ILE A 115 2.33 3.23 -21.46
CA ILE A 115 1.47 2.20 -20.88
C ILE A 115 0.82 2.72 -19.58
N ALA A 116 1.59 3.33 -18.67
CA ALA A 116 1.05 3.85 -17.42
C ALA A 116 -0.03 4.94 -17.63
N ARG A 117 0.19 5.86 -18.59
CA ARG A 117 -0.82 6.84 -18.99
C ARG A 117 -2.06 6.17 -19.57
N LYS A 118 -1.87 5.26 -20.53
CA LYS A 118 -2.97 4.60 -21.26
C LYS A 118 -3.87 3.78 -20.33
N TYR A 119 -3.29 2.99 -19.43
CA TYR A 119 -4.04 2.01 -18.64
C TYR A 119 -4.39 2.49 -17.23
N SER A 120 -3.82 3.59 -16.74
CA SER A 120 -4.05 4.06 -15.36
C SER A 120 -4.08 5.58 -15.18
N SER A 121 -3.95 6.36 -16.27
CA SER A 121 -3.84 7.82 -16.23
C SER A 121 -2.73 8.30 -15.28
N ALA A 122 -1.60 7.60 -15.26
CA ALA A 122 -0.49 7.85 -14.35
C ALA A 122 0.77 8.28 -15.13
N PRO A 123 0.91 9.56 -15.51
CA PRO A 123 2.11 10.06 -16.18
C PRO A 123 3.32 10.06 -15.25
N GLY A 124 4.51 9.80 -15.77
CA GLY A 124 5.75 9.68 -15.00
C GLY A 124 5.77 8.51 -14.01
N TYR A 125 4.89 7.51 -14.16
CA TYR A 125 4.67 6.47 -13.13
C TYR A 125 5.96 5.83 -12.64
N PHE A 126 6.81 5.37 -13.57
CA PHE A 126 8.03 4.66 -13.21
C PHE A 126 8.97 5.52 -12.36
N GLU A 127 9.20 6.77 -12.74
CA GLU A 127 10.10 7.67 -12.00
C GLU A 127 9.54 8.03 -10.62
N ILE A 128 8.23 8.27 -10.52
CA ILE A 128 7.57 8.56 -9.25
C ILE A 128 7.60 7.33 -8.34
N MET A 129 7.27 6.15 -8.89
CA MET A 129 7.34 4.87 -8.19
C MET A 129 8.75 4.59 -7.67
N LYS A 130 9.80 4.81 -8.48
CA LYS A 130 11.19 4.62 -8.02
C LYS A 130 11.51 5.49 -6.80
N LYS A 131 11.13 6.77 -6.84
CA LYS A 131 11.34 7.70 -5.72
C LYS A 131 10.54 7.29 -4.48
N ALA A 132 9.30 6.86 -4.67
CA ALA A 132 8.45 6.37 -3.60
C ALA A 132 9.02 5.12 -2.92
N LEU A 133 9.41 4.10 -3.70
CA LEU A 133 9.98 2.85 -3.18
C LEU A 133 11.28 3.09 -2.41
N LYS A 134 12.15 3.99 -2.90
CA LYS A 134 13.37 4.38 -2.18
C LYS A 134 13.06 5.01 -0.83
N GLU A 135 12.10 5.92 -0.77
CA GLU A 135 11.70 6.56 0.50
C GLU A 135 11.02 5.56 1.45
N MET A 136 10.15 4.68 0.94
CA MET A 136 9.54 3.62 1.75
C MET A 136 10.60 2.70 2.34
N HIS A 137 11.52 2.19 1.52
CA HIS A 137 12.62 1.33 1.98
C HIS A 137 13.52 2.04 2.98
N ARG A 138 13.86 3.31 2.76
CA ARG A 138 14.63 4.12 3.72
C ARG A 138 13.97 4.19 5.10
N GLN A 139 12.63 4.17 5.15
CA GLN A 139 11.89 4.27 6.41
C GLN A 139 11.81 2.94 7.17
N VAL A 140 11.62 1.81 6.48
CA VAL A 140 11.28 0.53 7.14
C VAL A 140 12.26 -0.62 6.86
N GLY A 141 13.17 -0.44 5.90
CA GLY A 141 14.14 -1.44 5.47
C GLY A 141 13.53 -2.67 4.77
N ASP A 142 14.30 -3.75 4.73
CA ASP A 142 13.85 -5.04 4.26
C ASP A 142 12.85 -5.68 5.23
N LEU A 143 12.05 -6.63 4.72
CA LEU A 143 10.99 -7.28 5.50
C LEU A 143 11.55 -7.99 6.74
N SER A 144 10.97 -7.69 7.90
CA SER A 144 11.23 -8.38 9.15
C SER A 144 10.00 -9.15 9.61
N LEU A 145 10.21 -10.39 10.01
CA LEU A 145 9.18 -11.30 10.51
C LEU A 145 9.36 -11.53 12.01
N ASN A 146 8.26 -11.67 12.74
CA ASN A 146 8.31 -12.10 14.13
C ASN A 146 8.53 -13.62 14.25
N ARG A 147 8.64 -14.14 15.47
CA ARG A 147 8.87 -15.57 15.75
C ARG A 147 7.80 -16.51 15.19
N MET A 148 6.61 -15.99 14.86
CA MET A 148 5.51 -16.76 14.27
C MET A 148 5.47 -16.64 12.74
N GLY A 149 6.47 -16.00 12.12
CA GLY A 149 6.52 -15.77 10.67
C GLY A 149 5.60 -14.65 10.18
N VAL A 150 5.06 -13.82 11.08
CA VAL A 150 4.17 -12.70 10.70
C VAL A 150 5.01 -11.44 10.51
N ALA A 151 4.80 -10.76 9.37
CA ALA A 151 5.43 -9.48 9.08
C ALA A 151 5.07 -8.44 10.14
N HIS A 152 6.08 -7.77 10.69
CA HIS A 152 5.89 -6.71 11.68
C HIS A 152 6.52 -5.37 11.26
N SER A 153 7.52 -5.38 10.37
CA SER A 153 8.02 -4.16 9.70
C SER A 153 8.63 -4.48 8.33
N GLY A 154 8.77 -3.48 7.46
CA GLY A 154 9.58 -3.57 6.23
C GLY A 154 8.80 -3.38 4.93
N LEU A 155 9.50 -3.48 3.81
CA LEU A 155 8.95 -3.29 2.46
C LEU A 155 8.62 -4.62 1.78
N ILE A 156 7.39 -4.74 1.26
CA ILE A 156 6.96 -5.81 0.36
C ILE A 156 6.46 -5.16 -0.93
N VAL A 157 7.15 -5.36 -2.05
CA VAL A 157 6.72 -4.80 -3.33
C VAL A 157 5.78 -5.77 -4.02
N ARG A 158 4.58 -5.32 -4.37
CA ARG A 158 3.63 -6.10 -5.15
C ARG A 158 3.83 -5.83 -6.62
N HIS A 159 4.28 -6.83 -7.38
CA HIS A 159 4.47 -6.67 -8.81
C HIS A 159 3.25 -7.20 -9.57
N LEU A 160 2.55 -6.30 -10.26
CA LEU A 160 1.44 -6.67 -11.14
C LEU A 160 2.02 -7.11 -12.48
N VAL A 161 1.88 -8.39 -12.81
CA VAL A 161 2.29 -8.96 -14.10
C VAL A 161 1.14 -8.78 -15.07
N LEU A 162 1.29 -7.90 -16.06
CA LEU A 162 0.29 -7.64 -17.08
C LEU A 162 0.56 -8.47 -18.35
N PRO A 163 -0.47 -8.81 -19.13
CA PRO A 163 -0.32 -9.58 -20.37
C PRO A 163 0.62 -8.86 -21.35
N GLU A 164 1.17 -9.63 -22.30
CA GLU A 164 2.03 -9.12 -23.39
C GLU A 164 3.27 -8.35 -22.91
N GLY A 165 3.68 -8.51 -21.65
CA GLY A 165 4.86 -7.84 -21.10
C GLY A 165 4.65 -6.36 -20.79
N LEU A 166 3.41 -5.88 -20.73
CA LEU A 166 3.06 -4.47 -20.52
C LEU A 166 3.66 -3.86 -19.24
N SER A 167 3.95 -4.66 -18.22
CA SER A 167 4.57 -4.17 -16.99
C SER A 167 6.07 -3.85 -17.13
N ASP A 168 6.74 -4.41 -18.14
CA ASP A 168 8.21 -4.49 -18.25
C ASP A 168 8.85 -5.00 -16.93
N THR A 169 8.46 -6.24 -16.56
CA THR A 169 8.91 -6.93 -15.33
C THR A 169 10.42 -6.94 -15.20
N ARG A 170 11.16 -7.15 -16.31
CA ARG A 170 12.62 -7.21 -16.27
C ARG A 170 13.23 -5.90 -15.79
N LYS A 171 12.72 -4.77 -16.28
CA LYS A 171 13.19 -3.43 -15.87
C LYS A 171 12.80 -3.12 -14.42
N ILE A 172 11.59 -3.47 -13.99
CA ILE A 172 11.14 -3.32 -12.60
C ILE A 172 12.02 -4.14 -11.64
N MET A 173 12.22 -5.43 -11.91
CA MET A 173 13.01 -6.31 -11.04
C MET A 173 14.48 -5.86 -10.97
N ARG A 174 15.04 -5.41 -12.09
CA ARG A 174 16.40 -4.85 -12.12
C ARG A 174 16.51 -3.60 -11.26
N PHE A 175 15.53 -2.70 -11.32
CA PHE A 175 15.48 -1.51 -10.48
C PHE A 175 15.44 -1.90 -9.00
N ILE A 176 14.52 -2.78 -8.59
CA ILE A 176 14.36 -3.18 -7.19
C ILE A 176 15.65 -3.81 -6.66
N ALA A 177 16.22 -4.79 -7.37
CA ALA A 177 17.40 -5.50 -6.91
C ALA A 177 18.65 -4.60 -6.81
N LYS A 178 18.79 -3.60 -7.69
CA LYS A 178 19.98 -2.73 -7.74
C LYS A 178 19.88 -1.47 -6.90
N GLU A 179 18.68 -0.90 -6.78
CA GLU A 179 18.49 0.43 -6.20
C GLU A 179 17.66 0.43 -4.91
N ILE A 180 17.02 -0.68 -4.56
CA ILE A 180 16.28 -0.86 -3.30
C ILE A 180 17.02 -1.87 -2.42
N SER A 181 16.92 -3.16 -2.73
CA SER A 181 17.65 -4.23 -2.06
C SER A 181 17.49 -5.55 -2.83
N PRO A 182 18.53 -6.39 -2.94
CA PRO A 182 18.40 -7.75 -3.48
C PRO A 182 17.58 -8.66 -2.57
N HIS A 183 17.29 -8.26 -1.33
CA HIS A 183 16.47 -9.00 -0.36
C HIS A 183 15.02 -8.51 -0.28
N THR A 184 14.63 -7.55 -1.13
CA THR A 184 13.25 -7.06 -1.16
C THR A 184 12.28 -8.18 -1.50
N TYR A 185 11.27 -8.37 -0.66
CA TYR A 185 10.21 -9.34 -0.89
C TYR A 185 9.30 -8.88 -2.02
N ILE A 186 9.06 -9.78 -2.97
CA ILE A 186 8.18 -9.56 -4.11
C ILE A 186 6.92 -10.41 -3.95
N SER A 187 5.75 -9.76 -3.99
CA SER A 187 4.46 -10.43 -4.12
C SER A 187 3.99 -10.33 -5.57
N LEU A 188 3.98 -11.46 -6.29
CA LEU A 188 3.51 -11.49 -7.67
C LEU A 188 1.98 -11.49 -7.70
N MET A 189 1.40 -10.64 -8.53
CA MET A 189 -0.04 -10.55 -8.71
C MET A 189 -0.40 -10.65 -10.19
N ALA A 190 -1.42 -11.43 -10.50
CA ALA A 190 -2.11 -11.44 -11.78
C ALA A 190 -3.59 -11.03 -11.58
N GLN A 191 -3.77 -9.88 -10.91
CA GLN A 191 -5.07 -9.38 -10.47
C GLN A 191 -5.57 -8.32 -11.45
N TYR A 192 -6.17 -8.78 -12.54
CA TYR A 192 -6.84 -7.98 -13.56
C TYR A 192 -8.02 -8.79 -14.11
N PHE A 193 -8.97 -8.12 -14.75
CA PHE A 193 -10.11 -8.76 -15.42
C PHE A 193 -9.77 -9.07 -16.87
#